data_AF-A0A8T5TKI8-F1
#
_entry.id   AF-A0A8T5TKI8-F1
#
_cell.length_a   1.000
_cell.length_b   1.000
_cell.length_c   1.000
_cell.angle_alpha   90.00
_cell.angle_beta   90.00
_cell.angle_gamma   90.00
#
_symmetry.space_group_name_H-M   'P 1'
#
loop_
_entity.id
_entity.type
_entity.pdbx_description
1 polymer ?
#
loop_
_entity_poly.entity_id
_entity_poly.type
_entity_poly.pdbx_seq_one_letter_code
_entity_poly.pdbx_strand_id
1 'polypeptide(L)'
;MGLKLASSLAITSLFALTYALVFVVSVWFLPFSLFGLLIMIAFALIIVLIQYGISPYLIQWLYSIDWLSYQEYKARYPHLAETLDKVVSINKIKMPRLGIINDLNPNAFTFGHTKNNARVVLTTGILEFLNKEEQKGVMAHELGHVIHSDFVLMTIVFAIPLLLLTISRWAFFSARFSGRGKDSKEQGAVVAGLFAVAIASYIAYYIGYLISLIISRIREYYADEHAAEVLQNPNALSSGLVKIAYGLVADHGVSYEERNKSKTRALRGLGIFDPDAAKYFAAGSMTSSGSYSNETIAAAAAWDLYNPWAKYYQVKSTHPLPAKRIQRLNQQCPIYGKKPEIDLSQAKKIKEAQAGKSMMGEFLTDLFFKYLPMIVFILFLLFTIAWAVAFFTAITLPLFSSITIPQMLFVWGIGFYIIGFGFIIKTGFKYRSDFEPKTVLELITNVKVSPVRCIPAIIEGQIIGKGVPGYFISNDLYFKDKTGLLYVDYRFGLGIVDLFFALARANKLIGQKVKIKGWYRRGPNPYIQVDTIETVSGRRFRNYVKHMTYILVVLCFIIGLVFFYFWFTA
;
A
#
# COMPACT_ATOMS: atom_id res chain seq x y z
N MET A 1 -2.09 -7.42 -19.35
CA MET A 1 -2.50 -6.92 -18.02
C MET A 1 -1.34 -7.16 -17.06
N GLY A 2 -0.66 -6.11 -16.57
CA GLY A 2 0.52 -6.30 -15.69
C GLY A 2 0.11 -7.07 -14.43
N LEU A 3 0.89 -8.02 -13.91
CA LEU A 3 0.41 -8.86 -12.80
C LEU A 3 0.18 -8.15 -11.46
N LYS A 4 0.53 -6.87 -11.22
CA LYS A 4 -0.15 -6.13 -10.12
C LYS A 4 -1.63 -5.95 -10.44
N LEU A 5 -1.94 -5.63 -11.70
CA LEU A 5 -3.28 -5.64 -12.25
C LEU A 5 -3.80 -7.08 -12.40
N ALA A 6 -3.03 -8.10 -12.80
CA ALA A 6 -3.51 -9.47 -12.96
C ALA A 6 -3.65 -10.23 -11.64
N SER A 7 -2.92 -9.82 -10.60
CA SER A 7 -3.02 -10.30 -9.23
C SER A 7 -4.11 -9.56 -8.48
N SER A 8 -4.14 -8.22 -8.59
CA SER A 8 -5.28 -7.45 -8.15
C SER A 8 -6.51 -7.90 -8.92
N LEU A 9 -6.46 -8.21 -10.21
CA LEU A 9 -7.57 -8.81 -10.94
C LEU A 9 -7.76 -10.26 -10.56
N ALA A 10 -6.75 -11.08 -10.26
CA ALA A 10 -7.02 -12.45 -9.84
C ALA A 10 -7.71 -12.47 -8.48
N ILE A 11 -7.27 -11.66 -7.52
CA ILE A 11 -7.90 -11.48 -6.21
C ILE A 11 -9.21 -10.73 -6.34
N THR A 12 -9.25 -9.59 -7.01
CA THR A 12 -10.48 -8.82 -7.22
C THR A 12 -11.45 -9.58 -8.10
N SER A 13 -11.03 -10.44 -9.02
CA SER A 13 -11.89 -11.36 -9.78
C SER A 13 -12.23 -12.59 -8.98
N LEU A 14 -11.41 -13.09 -8.06
CA LEU A 14 -11.78 -14.19 -7.16
C LEU A 14 -12.82 -13.69 -6.16
N PHE A 15 -12.55 -12.56 -5.49
CA PHE A 15 -13.52 -11.86 -4.66
C PHE A 15 -14.72 -11.41 -5.48
N ALA A 16 -14.57 -10.84 -6.69
CA ALA A 16 -15.70 -10.46 -7.52
C ALA A 16 -16.44 -11.66 -8.09
N LEU A 17 -15.83 -12.83 -8.23
CA LEU A 17 -16.48 -14.06 -8.67
C LEU A 17 -17.19 -14.71 -7.48
N THR A 18 -16.59 -14.71 -6.28
CA THR A 18 -17.27 -15.06 -5.04
C THR A 18 -18.45 -14.12 -4.80
N TYR A 19 -18.24 -12.80 -4.88
CA TYR A 19 -19.30 -11.79 -4.76
C TYR A 19 -20.30 -11.85 -5.90
N ALA A 20 -19.89 -12.14 -7.14
CA ALA A 20 -20.81 -12.32 -8.27
C ALA A 20 -21.60 -13.61 -8.10
N LEU A 21 -21.04 -14.66 -7.51
CA LEU A 21 -21.76 -15.89 -7.19
C LEU A 21 -22.76 -15.64 -6.05
N VAL A 22 -22.33 -14.97 -4.96
CA VAL A 22 -23.22 -14.47 -3.89
C VAL A 22 -24.34 -13.65 -4.53
N PHE A 23 -23.99 -12.70 -5.39
CA PHE A 23 -24.91 -11.75 -6.01
C PHE A 23 -25.86 -12.40 -7.01
N VAL A 24 -25.38 -13.29 -7.89
CA VAL A 24 -26.20 -14.05 -8.83
C VAL A 24 -27.15 -14.96 -8.08
N VAL A 25 -26.68 -15.68 -7.06
CA VAL A 25 -27.55 -16.50 -6.20
C VAL A 25 -28.59 -15.61 -5.49
N SER A 26 -28.18 -14.44 -4.98
CA SER A 26 -29.06 -13.52 -4.26
C SER A 26 -30.09 -12.83 -5.14
N VAL A 27 -29.76 -12.51 -6.40
CA VAL A 27 -30.65 -11.80 -7.32
C VAL A 27 -31.53 -12.75 -8.12
N TRP A 28 -31.04 -13.95 -8.46
CA TRP A 28 -31.80 -14.92 -9.27
C TRP A 28 -32.66 -15.87 -8.44
N PHE A 29 -32.27 -16.21 -7.21
CA PHE A 29 -32.97 -17.25 -6.44
C PHE A 29 -33.77 -16.71 -5.24
N LEU A 30 -33.58 -15.47 -4.80
CA LEU A 30 -34.22 -14.93 -3.60
C LEU A 30 -34.88 -13.56 -3.86
N PRO A 31 -36.20 -13.40 -3.64
CA PRO A 31 -36.83 -12.08 -3.75
C PRO A 31 -36.24 -11.10 -2.72
N PHE A 32 -36.25 -9.80 -3.04
CA PHE A 32 -35.77 -8.64 -2.25
C PHE A 32 -36.47 -8.47 -0.89
N SER A 33 -36.41 -9.50 -0.07
CA SER A 33 -37.09 -9.71 1.20
C SER A 33 -36.07 -9.75 2.32
N LEU A 34 -36.54 -9.57 3.57
CA LEU A 34 -35.71 -9.75 4.75
C LEU A 34 -35.13 -11.17 4.85
N PHE A 35 -35.86 -12.18 4.38
CA PHE A 35 -35.36 -13.54 4.30
C PHE A 35 -34.16 -13.67 3.35
N GLY A 36 -34.21 -12.99 2.20
CA GLY A 36 -33.08 -12.89 1.27
C GLY A 36 -31.85 -12.24 1.92
N LEU A 37 -32.03 -11.17 2.70
CA LEU A 37 -30.95 -10.53 3.46
C LEU A 37 -30.30 -11.48 4.47
N LEU A 38 -31.10 -12.24 5.21
CA LEU A 38 -30.60 -13.21 6.19
C LEU A 38 -29.75 -14.30 5.53
N ILE A 39 -30.19 -14.81 4.37
CA ILE A 39 -29.40 -15.79 3.61
C ILE A 39 -28.10 -15.16 3.11
N MET A 40 -28.12 -13.91 2.63
CA MET A 40 -26.89 -13.22 2.20
C MET A 40 -25.89 -13.06 3.34
N ILE A 41 -26.36 -12.67 4.52
CA ILE A 41 -25.52 -12.56 5.73
C ILE A 41 -24.97 -13.93 6.12
N ALA A 42 -25.82 -14.96 6.17
CA ALA A 42 -25.41 -16.32 6.49
C ALA A 42 -24.36 -16.84 5.49
N PHE A 43 -24.57 -16.61 4.20
CA PHE A 43 -23.65 -17.01 3.15
C PHE A 43 -22.32 -16.25 3.22
N ALA A 44 -22.34 -14.94 3.50
CA ALA A 44 -21.13 -14.16 3.74
C ALA A 44 -20.33 -14.70 4.93
N LEU A 45 -20.99 -15.05 6.04
CA LEU A 45 -20.36 -15.69 7.20
C LEU A 45 -19.78 -17.06 6.85
N ILE A 46 -20.52 -17.89 6.09
CA ILE A 46 -20.03 -19.19 5.62
C ILE A 46 -18.76 -19.02 4.77
N ILE A 47 -18.74 -18.05 3.86
CA ILE A 47 -17.53 -17.75 3.07
C ILE A 47 -16.36 -17.37 3.98
N VAL A 48 -16.56 -16.52 4.98
CA VAL A 48 -15.49 -16.16 5.94
C VAL A 48 -14.98 -17.39 6.67
N LEU A 49 -15.87 -18.28 7.12
CA LEU A 49 -15.49 -19.52 7.81
C LEU A 49 -14.72 -20.47 6.89
N ILE A 50 -15.17 -20.63 5.64
CA ILE A 50 -14.48 -21.43 4.62
C ILE A 50 -13.09 -20.83 4.33
N GLN A 51 -12.99 -19.52 4.12
CA GLN A 51 -11.74 -18.82 3.87
C GLN A 51 -10.77 -18.99 5.04
N TYR A 52 -11.24 -18.79 6.26
CA TYR A 52 -10.47 -19.02 7.47
C TYR A 52 -9.97 -20.47 7.54
N GLY A 53 -10.84 -21.45 7.30
CA GLY A 53 -10.51 -22.88 7.27
C GLY A 53 -9.46 -23.25 6.21
N ILE A 54 -9.58 -22.70 5.00
CA ILE A 54 -8.73 -23.04 3.86
C ILE A 54 -7.42 -22.21 3.84
N SER A 55 -7.39 -21.02 4.47
CA SER A 55 -6.28 -20.07 4.35
C SER A 55 -4.89 -20.63 4.66
N PRO A 56 -4.65 -21.47 5.71
CA PRO A 56 -3.30 -22.00 5.95
C PRO A 56 -2.85 -23.01 4.90
N TYR A 57 -3.79 -23.71 4.27
CA TYR A 57 -3.49 -24.64 3.18
C TYR A 57 -3.17 -23.90 1.89
N LEU A 58 -3.90 -22.81 1.61
CA LEU A 58 -3.58 -21.92 0.49
C LEU A 58 -2.18 -21.33 0.63
N ILE A 59 -1.82 -20.80 1.80
CA ILE A 59 -0.48 -20.26 2.05
C ILE A 59 0.60 -21.33 1.80
N GLN A 60 0.39 -22.55 2.28
CA GLN A 60 1.31 -23.67 2.03
C GLN A 60 1.42 -24.05 0.55
N TRP A 61 0.31 -24.01 -0.19
CA TRP A 61 0.30 -24.29 -1.63
C TRP A 61 0.97 -23.15 -2.42
N LEU A 62 0.84 -21.92 -1.93
CA LEU A 62 1.37 -20.70 -2.53
C LEU A 62 2.82 -20.41 -2.18
N TYR A 63 3.41 -21.08 -1.19
CA TYR A 63 4.81 -20.85 -0.86
C TYR A 63 5.59 -22.15 -0.92
N SER A 64 6.73 -22.10 -1.61
CA SER A 64 7.77 -23.11 -1.47
C SER A 64 8.44 -22.93 -0.11
N ILE A 65 7.80 -23.48 0.93
CA ILE A 65 8.28 -23.46 2.31
C ILE A 65 9.02 -24.77 2.58
N ASP A 66 10.28 -24.65 2.96
CA ASP A 66 11.08 -25.76 3.46
C ASP A 66 10.74 -25.96 4.94
N TRP A 67 9.93 -26.97 5.23
CA TRP A 67 9.53 -27.31 6.59
C TRP A 67 10.66 -28.04 7.30
N LEU A 68 11.05 -27.52 8.46
CA LEU A 68 12.11 -28.10 9.29
C LEU A 68 11.50 -28.84 10.48
N SER A 69 12.08 -29.99 10.83
CA SER A 69 11.82 -30.59 12.13
C SER A 69 12.37 -29.67 13.22
N TYR A 70 11.76 -29.71 14.41
CA TYR A 70 12.26 -28.88 15.52
C TYR A 70 13.72 -29.21 15.89
N GLN A 71 14.14 -30.48 15.80
CA GLN A 71 15.53 -30.88 16.04
C GLN A 71 16.49 -30.30 15.00
N GLU A 72 16.12 -30.34 13.72
CA GLU A 72 16.91 -29.74 12.65
C GLU A 72 16.98 -28.20 12.79
N TYR A 73 15.85 -27.57 13.12
CA TYR A 73 15.79 -26.13 13.35
C TYR A 73 16.68 -25.71 14.52
N LYS A 74 16.65 -26.45 15.63
CA LYS A 74 17.49 -26.23 16.81
C LYS A 74 18.98 -26.41 16.50
N ALA A 75 19.33 -27.42 15.70
CA ALA A 75 20.70 -27.64 15.27
C ALA A 75 21.22 -26.50 14.39
N ARG A 76 20.38 -25.97 13.49
CA ARG A 76 20.78 -24.91 12.54
C ARG A 76 20.73 -23.50 13.14
N TYR A 77 19.73 -23.21 13.98
CA TYR A 77 19.47 -21.89 14.56
C TYR A 77 19.20 -21.98 16.08
N PRO A 78 20.21 -22.36 16.88
CA PRO A 78 20.03 -22.60 18.32
C PRO A 78 19.50 -21.39 19.07
N HIS A 79 19.91 -20.18 18.68
CA HIS A 79 19.47 -18.92 19.31
C HIS A 79 17.99 -18.61 19.07
N LEU A 80 17.44 -19.01 17.92
CA LEU A 80 16.01 -18.88 17.62
C LEU A 80 15.19 -19.96 18.33
N ALA A 81 15.74 -21.18 18.41
CA ALA A 81 15.12 -22.27 19.15
C ALA A 81 15.01 -21.95 20.65
N GLU A 82 16.02 -21.30 21.25
CA GLU A 82 15.97 -20.82 22.63
C GLU A 82 14.80 -19.84 22.87
N THR A 83 14.65 -18.83 22.01
CA THR A 83 13.51 -17.89 22.10
C THR A 83 12.19 -18.61 21.93
N LEU A 84 12.10 -19.52 20.96
CA LEU A 84 10.92 -20.32 20.73
C LEU A 84 10.55 -21.19 21.94
N ASP A 85 11.52 -21.91 22.50
CA ASP A 85 11.35 -22.77 23.68
C ASP A 85 10.83 -21.94 24.86
N LYS A 86 11.43 -20.77 25.10
CA LYS A 86 11.03 -19.84 26.15
C LYS A 86 9.56 -19.41 25.98
N VAL A 87 9.17 -18.98 24.79
CA VAL A 87 7.78 -18.54 24.54
C VAL A 87 6.80 -19.72 24.67
N VAL A 88 7.13 -20.88 24.12
CA VAL A 88 6.29 -22.08 24.17
C VAL A 88 6.07 -22.55 25.60
N SER A 89 7.12 -22.56 26.42
CA SER A 89 7.06 -23.00 27.82
C SER A 89 6.32 -22.01 28.72
N ILE A 90 6.54 -20.70 28.55
CA ILE A 90 5.81 -19.66 29.30
C ILE A 90 4.31 -19.71 28.98
N ASN A 91 3.95 -19.85 27.70
CA ASN A 91 2.56 -19.73 27.25
C ASN A 91 1.81 -21.07 27.19
N LYS A 92 2.49 -22.19 27.47
CA LYS A 92 1.93 -23.56 27.47
C LYS A 92 1.19 -23.90 26.17
N ILE A 93 1.80 -23.58 25.03
CA ILE A 93 1.24 -23.86 23.70
C ILE A 93 1.94 -25.06 23.04
N LYS A 94 1.33 -25.63 21.99
CA LYS A 94 2.02 -26.61 21.15
C LYS A 94 3.14 -25.94 20.35
N MET A 95 4.23 -26.66 20.13
CA MET A 95 5.34 -26.20 19.28
C MET A 95 4.81 -25.86 17.88
N PRO A 96 4.97 -24.62 17.39
CA PRO A 96 4.55 -24.26 16.05
C PRO A 96 5.42 -24.97 15.01
N ARG A 97 4.87 -25.17 13.81
CA ARG A 97 5.65 -25.69 12.68
C ARG A 97 6.57 -24.60 12.15
N LEU A 98 7.83 -24.94 11.93
CA LEU A 98 8.87 -24.00 11.52
C LEU A 98 9.19 -24.19 10.05
N GLY A 99 9.15 -23.09 9.29
CA GLY A 99 9.41 -23.10 7.85
C GLY A 99 10.42 -22.05 7.46
N ILE A 100 11.18 -22.35 6.40
CA ILE A 100 12.09 -21.38 5.76
C ILE A 100 11.70 -21.19 4.31
N ILE A 101 11.67 -19.93 3.88
CA ILE A 101 11.55 -19.59 2.46
C ILE A 101 12.93 -19.13 1.97
N ASN A 102 13.44 -19.78 0.93
CA ASN A 102 14.66 -19.37 0.25
C ASN A 102 14.39 -18.10 -0.56
N ASP A 103 14.51 -16.95 0.09
CA ASP A 103 14.39 -15.62 -0.49
C ASP A 103 15.22 -14.62 0.32
N LEU A 104 16.01 -13.83 -0.39
CA LEU A 104 16.89 -12.84 0.22
C LEU A 104 16.18 -11.53 0.56
N ASN A 105 14.88 -11.38 0.33
CA ASN A 105 14.16 -10.25 0.93
C ASN A 105 13.83 -10.60 2.38
N PRO A 106 14.36 -9.85 3.36
CA PRO A 106 14.05 -10.10 4.75
C PRO A 106 12.55 -9.89 5.00
N ASN A 107 11.89 -10.99 5.35
CA ASN A 107 10.49 -11.07 5.73
C ASN A 107 10.25 -12.25 6.68
N ALA A 108 9.29 -12.10 7.58
CA ALA A 108 8.79 -13.13 8.48
C ALA A 108 7.27 -13.02 8.53
N PHE A 109 6.59 -14.14 8.76
CA PHE A 109 5.16 -14.11 9.02
C PHE A 109 4.71 -15.38 9.73
N THR A 110 3.55 -15.28 10.37
CA THR A 110 2.87 -16.38 11.04
C THR A 110 1.47 -16.59 10.50
N PHE A 111 1.04 -17.86 10.48
CA PHE A 111 -0.30 -18.21 10.04
C PHE A 111 -0.77 -19.53 10.66
N GLY A 112 -2.09 -19.69 10.73
CA GLY A 112 -2.74 -20.87 11.28
C GLY A 112 -4.18 -20.58 11.65
N HIS A 113 -4.84 -21.58 12.24
CA HIS A 113 -6.18 -21.41 12.78
C HIS A 113 -6.12 -21.00 14.25
N THR A 114 -5.33 -21.71 15.04
CA THR A 114 -5.24 -21.46 16.49
C THR A 114 -3.77 -21.35 16.91
N LYS A 115 -3.52 -20.82 18.10
CA LYS A 115 -2.18 -20.80 18.70
C LYS A 115 -1.52 -22.18 18.78
N ASN A 116 -2.31 -23.25 18.87
CA ASN A 116 -1.83 -24.64 18.91
C ASN A 116 -1.71 -25.31 17.53
N ASN A 117 -2.04 -24.59 16.46
CA ASN A 117 -1.88 -25.01 15.06
C ASN A 117 -1.25 -23.86 14.26
N ALA A 118 -0.24 -23.22 14.85
CA ALA A 118 0.48 -22.12 14.23
C ALA A 118 1.68 -22.61 13.42
N ARG A 119 2.01 -21.85 12.38
CA ARG A 119 3.22 -21.97 11.58
C ARG A 119 3.96 -20.64 11.66
N VAL A 120 5.27 -20.71 11.86
CA VAL A 120 6.17 -19.56 11.84
C VAL A 120 7.12 -19.76 10.66
N VAL A 121 7.20 -18.77 9.78
CA VAL A 121 8.03 -18.84 8.57
C VAL A 121 8.98 -17.65 8.52
N LEU A 122 10.26 -17.95 8.35
CA LEU A 122 11.32 -16.97 8.14
C LEU A 122 11.88 -17.07 6.72
N THR A 123 12.33 -15.96 6.17
CA THR A 123 13.08 -15.94 4.91
C THR A 123 14.59 -16.05 5.17
N THR A 124 15.34 -16.56 4.20
CA THR A 124 16.81 -16.53 4.26
C THR A 124 17.36 -15.11 4.38
N GLY A 125 16.67 -14.10 3.83
CA GLY A 125 17.05 -12.69 3.99
C GLY A 125 17.09 -12.24 5.45
N ILE A 126 16.17 -12.70 6.31
CA ILE A 126 16.26 -12.43 7.76
C ILE A 126 17.48 -13.11 8.38
N LEU A 127 17.70 -14.37 8.01
CA LEU A 127 18.75 -15.20 8.59
C LEU A 127 20.16 -14.74 8.18
N GLU A 128 20.29 -14.13 7.00
CA GLU A 128 21.56 -13.60 6.48
C GLU A 128 21.84 -12.16 6.92
N PHE A 129 20.82 -11.30 6.97
CA PHE A 129 21.03 -9.85 7.13
C PHE A 129 20.90 -9.35 8.57
N LEU A 130 20.15 -10.07 9.41
CA LEU A 130 19.99 -9.72 10.80
C LEU A 130 21.02 -10.48 11.65
N ASN A 131 21.53 -9.82 12.69
CA ASN A 131 22.36 -10.49 13.69
C ASN A 131 21.49 -11.41 14.58
N LYS A 132 22.12 -12.25 15.39
CA LYS A 132 21.40 -13.24 16.22
C LYS A 132 20.34 -12.61 17.14
N GLU A 133 20.63 -11.46 17.75
CA GLU A 133 19.68 -10.79 18.65
C GLU A 133 18.52 -10.16 17.88
N GLU A 134 18.78 -9.55 16.72
CA GLU A 134 17.75 -9.04 15.81
C GLU A 134 16.83 -10.15 15.31
N GLN A 135 17.40 -11.31 14.96
CA GLN A 135 16.63 -12.49 14.58
C GLN A 135 15.72 -12.98 15.72
N LYS A 136 16.22 -13.00 16.97
CA LYS A 136 15.40 -13.29 18.15
C LYS A 136 14.26 -12.28 18.30
N GLY A 137 14.55 -10.99 18.09
CA GLY A 137 13.56 -9.91 18.10
C GLY A 137 12.41 -10.16 17.14
N VAL A 138 12.72 -10.47 15.88
CA VAL A 138 11.69 -10.77 14.87
C VAL A 138 10.94 -12.06 15.20
N MET A 139 11.63 -13.12 15.62
CA MET A 139 10.98 -14.37 16.05
C MET A 139 10.01 -14.13 17.21
N ALA A 140 10.43 -13.39 18.24
CA ALA A 140 9.59 -13.08 19.39
C ALA A 140 8.37 -12.25 18.97
N HIS A 141 8.53 -11.28 18.07
CA HIS A 141 7.42 -10.50 17.50
C HIS A 141 6.38 -11.39 16.81
N GLU A 142 6.84 -12.26 15.90
CA GLU A 142 5.98 -13.20 15.20
C GLU A 142 5.25 -14.17 16.14
N LEU A 143 5.95 -14.67 17.16
CA LEU A 143 5.33 -15.49 18.18
C LEU A 143 4.29 -14.71 19.00
N GLY A 144 4.46 -13.40 19.18
CA GLY A 144 3.45 -12.52 19.76
C GLY A 144 2.12 -12.59 19.02
N HIS A 145 2.13 -12.57 17.68
CA HIS A 145 0.91 -12.74 16.88
C HIS A 145 0.24 -14.11 17.11
N VAL A 146 1.05 -15.16 17.28
CA VAL A 146 0.57 -16.52 17.61
C VAL A 146 -0.09 -16.54 18.99
N ILE A 147 0.59 -16.02 20.01
CA ILE A 147 0.11 -16.03 21.39
C ILE A 147 -1.18 -15.24 21.51
N HIS A 148 -1.24 -14.06 20.90
CA HIS A 148 -2.42 -13.22 20.94
C HIS A 148 -3.53 -13.64 19.97
N SER A 149 -3.32 -14.72 19.19
CA SER A 149 -4.29 -15.30 18.25
C SER A 149 -4.79 -14.30 17.21
N ASP A 150 -3.88 -13.52 16.64
CA ASP A 150 -4.19 -12.42 15.72
C ASP A 150 -4.92 -12.88 14.46
N PHE A 151 -4.65 -14.09 13.97
CA PHE A 151 -5.36 -14.68 12.83
C PHE A 151 -6.87 -14.74 13.06
N VAL A 152 -7.29 -15.17 14.26
CA VAL A 152 -8.71 -15.30 14.63
C VAL A 152 -9.32 -13.92 14.86
N LEU A 153 -8.63 -13.10 15.65
CA LEU A 153 -9.10 -11.76 16.00
C LEU A 153 -9.30 -10.92 14.73
N MET A 154 -8.31 -10.87 13.85
CA MET A 154 -8.38 -10.08 12.63
C MET A 154 -9.43 -10.63 11.65
N THR A 155 -9.66 -11.95 11.61
CA THR A 155 -10.76 -12.55 10.84
C THR A 155 -12.11 -12.01 11.31
N ILE A 156 -12.36 -11.97 12.63
CA ILE A 156 -13.61 -11.44 13.19
C ILE A 156 -13.73 -9.94 12.94
N VAL A 157 -12.64 -9.19 13.15
CA VAL A 157 -12.59 -7.73 12.96
C VAL A 157 -12.88 -7.33 11.51
N PHE A 158 -12.38 -8.08 10.53
CA PHE A 158 -12.65 -7.81 9.11
C PHE A 158 -13.99 -8.40 8.61
N ALA A 159 -14.61 -9.33 9.34
CA ALA A 159 -15.96 -9.81 9.03
C ALA A 159 -17.02 -8.72 9.22
N ILE A 160 -16.87 -7.83 10.20
CA ILE A 160 -17.86 -6.77 10.49
C ILE A 160 -18.05 -5.80 9.30
N PRO A 161 -17.01 -5.18 8.72
CA PRO A 161 -17.15 -4.36 7.53
C PRO A 161 -17.75 -5.13 6.35
N LEU A 162 -17.36 -6.40 6.18
CA LEU A 162 -17.90 -7.26 5.13
C LEU A 162 -19.44 -7.42 5.24
N LEU A 163 -19.96 -7.61 6.45
CA LEU A 163 -21.40 -7.67 6.71
C LEU A 163 -22.10 -6.34 6.41
N LEU A 164 -21.53 -5.23 6.85
CA LEU A 164 -22.08 -3.88 6.56
C LEU A 164 -22.12 -3.59 5.05
N LEU A 165 -21.08 -4.00 4.32
CA LEU A 165 -21.06 -3.89 2.86
C LEU A 165 -22.12 -4.79 2.20
N THR A 166 -22.36 -5.96 2.77
CA THR A 166 -23.40 -6.90 2.30
C THR A 166 -24.79 -6.29 2.46
N ILE A 167 -25.08 -5.71 3.63
CA ILE A 167 -26.33 -4.98 3.90
C ILE A 167 -26.49 -3.79 2.95
N SER A 168 -25.42 -2.99 2.77
CA SER A 168 -25.43 -1.83 1.88
C SER A 168 -25.80 -2.22 0.45
N ARG A 169 -25.16 -3.28 -0.09
CA ARG A 169 -25.44 -3.78 -1.44
C ARG A 169 -26.85 -4.33 -1.55
N TRP A 170 -27.28 -5.15 -0.59
CA TRP A 170 -28.65 -5.67 -0.56
C TRP A 170 -29.66 -4.52 -0.62
N ALA A 171 -29.52 -3.51 0.23
CA ALA A 171 -30.43 -2.37 0.27
C ALA A 171 -30.44 -1.57 -1.05
N PHE A 172 -29.25 -1.34 -1.64
CA PHE A 172 -29.13 -0.66 -2.94
C PHE A 172 -29.83 -1.41 -4.08
N PHE A 173 -29.64 -2.72 -4.14
CA PHE A 173 -30.26 -3.54 -5.18
C PHE A 173 -31.77 -3.69 -4.94
N SER A 174 -32.20 -3.91 -3.71
CA SER A 174 -33.62 -3.91 -3.33
C SER A 174 -34.31 -2.62 -3.75
N ALA A 175 -33.68 -1.45 -3.51
CA ALA A 175 -34.22 -0.16 -3.95
C ALA A 175 -34.36 -0.08 -5.48
N ARG A 176 -33.34 -0.55 -6.23
CA ARG A 176 -33.29 -0.47 -7.69
C ARG A 176 -34.30 -1.38 -8.38
N PHE A 177 -34.56 -2.57 -7.83
CA PHE A 177 -35.43 -3.56 -8.45
C PHE A 177 -36.86 -3.57 -7.91
N SER A 178 -37.10 -3.02 -6.72
CA SER A 178 -38.44 -2.84 -6.15
C SER A 178 -39.29 -1.81 -6.91
N GLY A 179 -38.68 -0.89 -7.68
CA GLY A 179 -39.37 0.19 -8.40
C GLY A 179 -40.08 -0.17 -9.72
N ARG A 180 -40.44 -1.44 -9.96
CA ARG A 180 -41.13 -1.90 -11.20
C ARG A 180 -42.66 -2.04 -11.06
N GLY A 181 -43.24 -1.64 -9.93
CA GLY A 181 -44.69 -1.66 -9.66
C GLY A 181 -45.38 -0.32 -9.96
N LYS A 182 -46.69 -0.36 -10.21
CA LYS A 182 -47.47 0.73 -10.82
C LYS A 182 -48.20 1.66 -9.82
N ASP A 183 -47.81 1.72 -8.54
CA ASP A 183 -48.49 2.54 -7.51
C ASP A 183 -47.56 3.54 -6.79
N SER A 184 -48.02 4.79 -6.64
CA SER A 184 -47.17 5.96 -6.88
C SER A 184 -46.74 6.82 -5.68
N LYS A 185 -46.95 6.41 -4.42
CA LYS A 185 -46.43 7.17 -3.25
C LYS A 185 -45.78 6.32 -2.16
N GLU A 186 -46.43 5.24 -1.74
CA GLU A 186 -45.91 4.34 -0.70
C GLU A 186 -44.63 3.62 -1.16
N GLN A 187 -44.61 3.19 -2.43
CA GLN A 187 -43.45 2.58 -3.08
C GLN A 187 -42.25 3.54 -3.17
N GLY A 188 -42.51 4.85 -3.38
CA GLY A 188 -41.48 5.87 -3.39
C GLY A 188 -40.80 6.05 -2.02
N ALA A 189 -41.59 6.01 -0.94
CA ALA A 189 -41.07 6.08 0.42
C ALA A 189 -40.23 4.85 0.80
N VAL A 190 -40.66 3.65 0.39
CA VAL A 190 -39.90 2.40 0.61
C VAL A 190 -38.57 2.42 -0.15
N VAL A 191 -38.56 2.83 -1.42
CA VAL A 191 -37.34 2.94 -2.23
C VAL A 191 -36.38 3.97 -1.63
N ALA A 192 -36.89 5.14 -1.21
CA ALA A 192 -36.08 6.16 -0.54
C ALA A 192 -35.48 5.65 0.78
N GLY A 193 -36.26 4.92 1.59
CA GLY A 193 -35.80 4.27 2.81
C GLY A 193 -34.68 3.25 2.56
N LEU A 194 -34.82 2.42 1.54
CA LEU A 194 -33.79 1.44 1.15
C LEU A 194 -32.50 2.12 0.65
N PHE A 195 -32.61 3.22 -0.10
CA PHE A 195 -31.42 4.02 -0.48
C PHE A 195 -30.74 4.65 0.73
N ALA A 196 -31.52 5.16 1.70
CA ALA A 196 -30.96 5.69 2.94
C ALA A 196 -30.21 4.62 3.72
N VAL A 197 -30.77 3.41 3.85
CA VAL A 197 -30.10 2.25 4.47
C VAL A 197 -28.83 1.89 3.69
N ALA A 198 -28.88 1.85 2.36
CA ALA A 198 -27.72 1.52 1.53
C ALA A 198 -26.55 2.48 1.77
N ILE A 199 -26.83 3.79 1.80
CA ILE A 199 -25.84 4.84 2.05
C ILE A 199 -25.32 4.77 3.49
N ALA A 200 -26.21 4.65 4.48
CA ALA A 200 -25.83 4.56 5.89
C ALA A 200 -24.95 3.34 6.16
N SER A 201 -25.33 2.16 5.66
CA SER A 201 -24.53 0.93 5.79
C SER A 201 -23.20 1.02 5.03
N TYR A 202 -23.13 1.73 3.90
CA TYR A 202 -21.87 1.95 3.19
C TYR A 202 -20.90 2.84 3.97
N ILE A 203 -21.42 3.92 4.57
CA ILE A 203 -20.64 4.80 5.44
C ILE A 203 -20.16 4.01 6.67
N ALA A 204 -21.04 3.23 7.30
CA ALA A 204 -20.69 2.36 8.41
C ALA A 204 -19.63 1.32 8.03
N TYR A 205 -19.74 0.70 6.84
CA TYR A 205 -18.71 -0.19 6.28
C TYR A 205 -17.35 0.51 6.21
N TYR A 206 -17.30 1.72 5.65
CA TYR A 206 -16.06 2.44 5.47
C TYR A 206 -15.42 2.84 6.81
N ILE A 207 -16.22 3.29 7.76
CA ILE A 207 -15.78 3.57 9.14
C ILE A 207 -15.27 2.28 9.80
N GLY A 208 -16.04 1.20 9.71
CA GLY A 208 -15.67 -0.11 10.25
C GLY A 208 -14.34 -0.60 9.67
N TYR A 209 -14.14 -0.47 8.35
CA TYR A 209 -12.89 -0.81 7.69
C TYR A 209 -11.71 0.00 8.22
N LEU A 210 -11.87 1.31 8.42
CA LEU A 210 -10.82 2.16 9.02
C LEU A 210 -10.53 1.76 10.47
N ILE A 211 -11.54 1.38 11.25
CA ILE A 211 -11.37 0.84 12.60
C ILE A 211 -10.62 -0.50 12.56
N SER A 212 -10.94 -1.40 11.63
CA SER A 212 -10.21 -2.65 11.44
C SER A 212 -8.72 -2.40 11.18
N LEU A 213 -8.38 -1.39 10.37
CA LEU A 213 -6.98 -0.97 10.15
C LEU A 213 -6.33 -0.39 11.42
N ILE A 214 -7.06 0.36 12.24
CA ILE A 214 -6.56 0.84 13.54
C ILE A 214 -6.25 -0.35 14.45
N ILE A 215 -7.17 -1.31 14.56
CA ILE A 215 -6.99 -2.51 15.38
C ILE A 215 -5.77 -3.29 14.89
N SER A 216 -5.62 -3.50 13.58
CA SER A 216 -4.43 -4.14 12.98
C SER A 216 -3.12 -3.48 13.46
N ARG A 217 -3.04 -2.14 13.43
CA ARG A 217 -1.84 -1.42 13.89
C ARG A 217 -1.62 -1.53 15.40
N ILE A 218 -2.69 -1.62 16.17
CA ILE A 218 -2.60 -1.85 17.62
C ILE A 218 -2.02 -3.24 17.89
N ARG A 219 -2.40 -4.27 17.12
CA ARG A 219 -1.85 -5.63 17.25
C ARG A 219 -0.35 -5.70 16.98
N GLU A 220 0.15 -4.91 16.04
CA GLU A 220 1.60 -4.77 15.81
C GLU A 220 2.31 -4.23 17.05
N TYR A 221 1.75 -3.22 17.74
CA TYR A 221 2.35 -2.70 18.98
C TYR A 221 2.30 -3.73 20.12
N TYR A 222 1.25 -4.56 20.21
CA TYR A 222 1.19 -5.68 21.17
C TYR A 222 2.26 -6.72 20.88
N ALA A 223 2.50 -7.04 19.60
CA ALA A 223 3.56 -7.96 19.20
C ALA A 223 4.96 -7.38 19.46
N ASP A 224 5.15 -6.07 19.24
CA ASP A 224 6.38 -5.35 19.61
C ASP A 224 6.66 -5.41 21.12
N GLU A 225 5.63 -5.18 21.94
CA GLU A 225 5.70 -5.26 23.40
C GLU A 225 5.98 -6.68 23.88
N HIS A 226 5.35 -7.69 23.28
CA HIS A 226 5.65 -9.09 23.56
C HIS A 226 7.12 -9.45 23.27
N ALA A 227 7.67 -8.98 22.15
CA ALA A 227 9.07 -9.20 21.81
C ALA A 227 10.02 -8.55 22.85
N ALA A 228 9.70 -7.32 23.28
CA ALA A 228 10.43 -6.62 24.32
C ALA A 228 10.38 -7.36 25.68
N GLU A 229 9.22 -7.88 26.07
CA GLU A 229 9.02 -8.63 27.32
C GLU A 229 9.75 -9.97 27.33
N VAL A 230 9.60 -10.76 26.27
CA VAL A 230 10.20 -12.09 26.16
C VAL A 230 11.72 -12.00 26.16
N LEU A 231 12.29 -11.02 25.46
CA LEU A 231 13.74 -10.87 25.36
C LEU A 231 14.34 -9.99 26.45
N GLN A 232 13.51 -9.25 27.20
CA GLN A 232 13.94 -8.18 28.12
C GLN A 232 14.91 -7.19 27.44
N ASN A 233 14.74 -7.01 26.12
CA ASN A 233 15.62 -6.21 25.30
C ASN A 233 14.86 -5.66 24.08
N PRO A 234 14.22 -4.48 24.20
CA PRO A 234 13.51 -3.86 23.08
C PRO A 234 14.43 -3.49 21.90
N ASN A 235 15.74 -3.30 22.16
CA ASN A 235 16.70 -2.96 21.11
C ASN A 235 16.88 -4.07 20.07
N ALA A 236 16.67 -5.34 20.47
CA ALA A 236 16.73 -6.48 19.56
C ALA A 236 15.76 -6.32 18.38
N LEU A 237 14.52 -5.92 18.66
CA LEU A 237 13.54 -5.70 17.61
C LEU A 237 13.74 -4.34 16.92
N SER A 238 14.06 -3.26 17.65
CA SER A 238 14.19 -1.93 17.05
C SER A 238 15.34 -1.84 16.04
N SER A 239 16.49 -2.47 16.33
CA SER A 239 17.63 -2.58 15.41
C SER A 239 17.30 -3.41 14.17
N GLY A 240 16.60 -4.53 14.33
CA GLY A 240 16.09 -5.34 13.22
C GLY A 240 15.10 -4.57 12.35
N LEU A 241 14.16 -3.84 12.97
CA LEU A 241 13.21 -2.98 12.27
C LEU A 241 13.90 -1.88 11.47
N VAL A 242 14.97 -1.28 11.98
CA VAL A 242 15.75 -0.29 11.22
C VAL A 242 16.37 -0.90 9.97
N LYS A 243 16.93 -2.11 10.07
CA LYS A 243 17.53 -2.81 8.92
C LYS A 243 16.50 -3.23 7.88
N ILE A 244 15.38 -3.79 8.34
CA ILE A 244 14.28 -4.21 7.48
C ILE A 244 13.59 -3.00 6.85
N ALA A 245 13.40 -1.92 7.62
CA ALA A 245 12.51 -0.84 7.24
C ALA A 245 13.17 0.40 6.63
N TYR A 246 14.47 0.58 6.84
CA TYR A 246 15.25 1.59 6.15
C TYR A 246 16.19 0.98 5.12
N GLY A 247 16.11 -0.33 4.87
CA GLY A 247 16.96 -1.02 3.91
C GLY A 247 18.43 -0.94 4.27
N LEU A 248 18.74 -0.97 5.55
CA LEU A 248 20.08 -0.75 6.06
C LEU A 248 20.87 -2.06 6.17
N VAL A 249 20.68 -2.92 5.18
CA VAL A 249 21.32 -4.23 5.08
C VAL A 249 22.73 -4.08 4.49
N ALA A 250 23.72 -4.62 5.19
CA ALA A 250 25.10 -4.67 4.74
C ALA A 250 25.24 -5.50 3.44
N ASP A 251 26.09 -5.03 2.55
CA ASP A 251 26.44 -5.73 1.32
C ASP A 251 27.30 -6.96 1.67
N HIS A 252 26.67 -8.10 1.92
CA HIS A 252 27.38 -9.36 2.22
C HIS A 252 27.95 -10.06 0.96
N GLY A 253 28.13 -9.34 -0.16
CA GLY A 253 28.78 -9.90 -1.35
C GLY A 253 27.98 -10.98 -2.08
N VAL A 254 26.70 -11.16 -1.74
CA VAL A 254 25.83 -12.17 -2.36
C VAL A 254 25.46 -11.73 -3.78
N SER A 255 25.78 -12.58 -4.77
CA SER A 255 25.54 -12.30 -6.18
C SER A 255 24.05 -12.09 -6.47
N TYR A 256 23.74 -11.13 -7.34
CA TYR A 256 22.38 -10.87 -7.83
C TYR A 256 21.70 -12.11 -8.43
N GLU A 257 22.48 -13.03 -9.00
CA GLU A 257 21.97 -14.30 -9.55
C GLU A 257 21.43 -15.24 -8.46
N GLU A 258 22.00 -15.21 -7.25
CA GLU A 258 21.54 -16.03 -6.11
C GLU A 258 20.26 -15.45 -5.49
N ARG A 259 20.12 -14.12 -5.40
CA ARG A 259 18.85 -13.44 -5.05
C ARG A 259 17.69 -13.86 -5.94
N ASN A 260 18.00 -14.27 -7.17
CA ASN A 260 17.01 -14.58 -8.18
C ASN A 260 16.56 -16.05 -8.17
N LYS A 261 17.35 -17.05 -7.75
CA LYS A 261 17.04 -18.49 -7.95
C LYS A 261 15.83 -19.04 -7.18
N SER A 262 15.21 -18.28 -6.27
CA SER A 262 14.05 -18.68 -5.47
C SER A 262 12.87 -19.23 -6.29
N LYS A 263 12.47 -20.50 -6.05
CA LYS A 263 11.28 -21.16 -6.64
C LYS A 263 9.95 -20.49 -6.24
N THR A 264 9.95 -19.66 -5.20
CA THR A 264 8.82 -18.85 -4.70
C THR A 264 8.41 -17.70 -5.66
N ARG A 265 9.16 -17.54 -6.76
CA ARG A 265 9.01 -16.60 -7.88
C ARG A 265 7.62 -16.61 -8.55
N ALA A 266 6.98 -17.77 -8.72
CA ALA A 266 5.70 -17.85 -9.44
C ALA A 266 4.49 -17.37 -8.63
N LEU A 267 4.55 -17.49 -7.30
CA LEU A 267 3.37 -17.43 -6.44
C LEU A 267 3.16 -16.03 -5.81
N ARG A 268 4.21 -15.20 -5.80
CA ARG A 268 4.13 -13.76 -5.44
C ARG A 268 3.27 -12.93 -6.39
N GLY A 269 3.06 -13.42 -7.61
CA GLY A 269 2.17 -12.82 -8.61
C GLY A 269 0.68 -13.01 -8.32
N LEU A 270 0.31 -13.62 -7.18
CA LEU A 270 -1.07 -13.86 -6.77
C LEU A 270 -1.58 -12.90 -5.69
N GLY A 271 -0.73 -12.02 -5.14
CA GLY A 271 -1.15 -10.83 -4.36
C GLY A 271 -1.77 -11.12 -3.00
N ILE A 272 -1.63 -12.35 -2.54
CA ILE A 272 -2.08 -12.80 -1.21
C ILE A 272 -1.13 -12.30 -0.12
N PHE A 273 -0.03 -11.66 -0.50
CA PHE A 273 0.75 -10.80 0.37
C PHE A 273 0.19 -9.39 0.37
N ASP A 274 0.38 -8.72 1.50
CA ASP A 274 0.60 -7.28 1.52
C ASP A 274 2.09 -7.04 1.22
N PRO A 275 2.50 -6.93 -0.06
CA PRO A 275 3.88 -6.65 -0.38
C PRO A 275 4.31 -5.29 0.17
N ASP A 276 3.44 -4.47 0.77
CA ASP A 276 3.84 -3.21 1.41
C ASP A 276 4.55 -3.42 2.76
N ALA A 277 4.35 -4.55 3.46
CA ALA A 277 5.12 -4.87 4.68
C ALA A 277 6.60 -5.22 4.39
N ALA A 278 6.89 -5.76 3.20
CA ALA A 278 8.24 -6.11 2.75
C ALA A 278 8.96 -5.00 1.96
N LYS A 279 8.38 -3.79 1.88
CA LYS A 279 8.83 -2.72 0.96
C LYS A 279 9.48 -1.51 1.62
N TYR A 280 9.83 -1.62 2.88
CA TYR A 280 10.43 -0.51 3.59
C TYR A 280 11.93 -0.42 3.28
N PHE A 281 12.24 0.34 2.22
CA PHE A 281 13.56 0.86 1.88
C PHE A 281 14.67 -0.18 1.61
N ALA A 282 15.62 0.22 0.77
CA ALA A 282 16.40 -0.72 0.01
C ALA A 282 17.84 -0.85 0.56
N ALA A 283 18.21 -2.12 0.78
CA ALA A 283 19.50 -2.73 1.15
C ALA A 283 20.79 -2.09 0.56
N GLY A 284 21.32 -1.06 1.23
CA GLY A 284 22.76 -1.02 1.50
C GLY A 284 23.64 -0.02 0.75
N SER A 285 24.28 0.84 1.56
CA SER A 285 25.73 1.16 1.51
C SER A 285 26.11 1.89 2.82
N MET A 286 26.96 1.28 3.65
CA MET A 286 28.43 1.38 3.74
C MET A 286 28.95 2.44 4.74
N THR A 287 29.22 1.96 5.96
CA THR A 287 30.58 1.90 6.50
C THR A 287 30.96 0.43 6.64
N SER A 288 32.25 0.11 6.59
CA SER A 288 32.81 -1.26 6.72
C SER A 288 32.51 -1.95 8.06
N SER A 289 31.88 -1.25 9.01
CA SER A 289 31.49 -1.75 10.33
C SER A 289 30.03 -2.20 10.45
N GLY A 290 29.19 -2.01 9.42
CA GLY A 290 27.77 -2.34 9.49
C GLY A 290 26.95 -1.50 10.48
N SER A 291 27.50 -0.36 10.94
CA SER A 291 26.87 0.55 11.91
C SER A 291 26.45 1.87 11.25
N TYR A 292 25.21 2.29 11.51
CA TYR A 292 24.65 3.55 11.01
C TYR A 292 24.75 4.64 12.06
N SER A 293 24.95 5.89 11.63
CA SER A 293 24.82 7.02 12.56
C SER A 293 23.35 7.17 12.93
N ASN A 294 23.08 7.31 14.23
CA ASN A 294 21.74 7.59 14.73
C ASN A 294 21.14 8.85 14.08
N GLU A 295 21.98 9.80 13.67
CA GLU A 295 21.58 11.00 12.94
C GLU A 295 20.96 10.68 11.57
N THR A 296 21.54 9.73 10.83
CA THR A 296 21.01 9.30 9.52
C THR A 296 19.67 8.61 9.66
N ILE A 297 19.55 7.71 10.65
CA ILE A 297 18.31 7.01 10.95
C ILE A 297 17.25 8.02 11.41
N ALA A 298 17.61 8.98 12.26
CA ALA A 298 16.73 10.04 12.72
C ALA A 298 16.28 10.94 11.56
N ALA A 299 17.15 11.26 10.60
CA ALA A 299 16.82 12.03 9.41
C ALA A 299 15.82 11.29 8.51
N ALA A 300 16.04 9.98 8.28
CA ALA A 300 15.10 9.16 7.53
C ALA A 300 13.75 9.05 8.27
N ALA A 301 13.77 8.81 9.58
CA ALA A 301 12.60 8.72 10.44
C ALA A 301 11.83 10.04 10.58
N ALA A 302 12.48 11.19 10.38
CA ALA A 302 11.84 12.50 10.52
C ALA A 302 10.64 12.68 9.58
N TRP A 303 10.68 12.10 8.38
CA TRP A 303 9.53 12.11 7.47
C TRP A 303 8.38 11.25 8.01
N ASP A 304 8.66 10.03 8.47
CA ASP A 304 7.67 9.11 9.02
C ASP A 304 6.97 9.70 10.26
N LEU A 305 7.72 10.39 11.12
CA LEU A 305 7.21 10.96 12.37
C LEU A 305 6.43 12.27 12.14
N TYR A 306 6.92 13.15 11.25
CA TYR A 306 6.45 14.54 11.21
C TYR A 306 5.82 14.98 9.88
N ASN A 307 6.02 14.26 8.78
CA ASN A 307 5.41 14.63 7.51
C ASN A 307 3.90 14.28 7.52
N PRO A 308 2.98 15.23 7.22
CA PRO A 308 1.54 14.96 7.18
C PRO A 308 1.17 13.86 6.17
N TRP A 309 1.92 13.72 5.06
CA TRP A 309 1.73 12.64 4.11
C TRP A 309 1.94 11.26 4.73
N ALA A 310 2.89 11.12 5.67
CA ALA A 310 3.12 9.86 6.37
C ALA A 310 1.87 9.45 7.17
N LYS A 311 1.24 10.40 7.87
CA LYS A 311 -0.05 10.18 8.56
C LYS A 311 -1.17 9.84 7.59
N TYR A 312 -1.28 10.56 6.47
CA TYR A 312 -2.29 10.30 5.43
C TYR A 312 -2.20 8.86 4.90
N TYR A 313 -0.99 8.37 4.63
CA TYR A 313 -0.79 6.98 4.19
C TYR A 313 -1.05 5.97 5.29
N GLN A 314 -0.63 6.25 6.52
CA GLN A 314 -0.83 5.34 7.65
C GLN A 314 -2.31 5.04 7.91
N VAL A 315 -3.23 5.98 7.68
CA VAL A 315 -4.68 5.77 7.87
C VAL A 315 -5.19 4.55 7.08
N LYS A 316 -4.65 4.34 5.88
CA LYS A 316 -5.04 3.24 4.98
C LYS A 316 -4.09 2.03 5.04
N SER A 317 -3.21 1.99 6.05
CA SER A 317 -2.21 0.92 6.24
C SER A 317 -2.61 -0.02 7.37
N THR A 318 -2.34 -1.31 7.20
CA THR A 318 -2.47 -2.38 8.20
C THR A 318 -1.34 -2.31 9.24
N HIS A 319 -0.17 -1.82 8.85
CA HIS A 319 1.00 -1.67 9.72
C HIS A 319 1.25 -0.21 10.11
N PRO A 320 1.73 0.04 11.35
CA PRO A 320 2.18 1.36 11.73
C PRO A 320 3.52 1.71 11.06
N LEU A 321 3.82 3.01 11.01
CA LEU A 321 5.08 3.48 10.43
C LEU A 321 6.27 2.96 11.26
N PRO A 322 7.36 2.49 10.62
CA PRO A 322 8.52 1.94 11.30
C PRO A 322 9.09 2.85 12.39
N ALA A 323 9.22 4.16 12.10
CA ALA A 323 9.71 5.13 13.08
C ALA A 323 8.88 5.18 14.37
N LYS A 324 7.55 5.00 14.28
CA LYS A 324 6.66 5.00 15.45
C LYS A 324 6.82 3.74 16.30
N ARG A 325 7.01 2.59 15.66
CA ARG A 325 7.32 1.33 16.35
C ARG A 325 8.64 1.43 17.11
N ILE A 326 9.69 1.91 16.45
CA ILE A 326 11.00 2.15 17.08
C ILE A 326 10.87 3.13 18.25
N GLN A 327 10.13 4.22 18.10
CA GLN A 327 9.90 5.17 19.19
C GLN A 327 9.19 4.52 20.39
N ARG A 328 8.20 3.65 20.17
CA ARG A 328 7.50 2.93 21.24
C ARG A 328 8.40 1.90 21.94
N LEU A 329 9.22 1.17 21.19
CA LEU A 329 10.23 0.25 21.73
C LEU A 329 11.29 0.98 22.56
N ASN A 330 11.73 2.15 22.09
CA ASN A 330 12.66 3.01 22.84
C ASN A 330 12.07 3.46 24.19
N GLN A 331 10.76 3.74 24.24
CA GLN A 331 10.08 4.09 25.49
C GLN A 331 10.01 2.92 26.49
N GLN A 332 10.11 1.68 26.02
CA GLN A 332 10.15 0.48 26.87
C GLN A 332 11.56 0.16 27.38
N CYS A 333 12.62 0.67 26.74
CA CYS A 333 14.01 0.37 27.12
C CYS A 333 14.31 0.63 28.61
N PRO A 334 13.89 1.77 29.22
CA PRO A 334 14.12 2.02 30.64
C PRO A 334 13.49 0.99 31.58
N ILE A 335 12.36 0.37 31.19
CA ILE A 335 11.66 -0.66 32.00
C ILE A 335 12.57 -1.87 32.24
N TYR A 336 13.42 -2.20 31.26
CA TYR A 336 14.35 -3.33 31.33
C TYR A 336 15.78 -2.92 31.67
N GLY A 337 15.98 -1.68 32.17
CA GLY A 337 17.32 -1.16 32.49
C GLY A 337 18.24 -0.99 31.27
N LYS A 338 17.67 -0.90 30.06
CA LYS A 338 18.41 -0.69 28.80
C LYS A 338 18.30 0.76 28.36
N LYS A 339 19.33 1.25 27.66
CA LYS A 339 19.28 2.52 26.93
C LYS A 339 18.87 2.25 25.48
N PRO A 340 18.05 3.11 24.85
CA PRO A 340 17.76 3.01 23.43
C PRO A 340 19.04 3.05 22.60
N GLU A 341 19.26 2.05 21.75
CA GLU A 341 20.41 2.04 20.83
C GLU A 341 20.20 2.99 19.65
N ILE A 342 18.96 3.09 19.17
CA ILE A 342 18.56 3.97 18.07
C ILE A 342 17.93 5.23 18.63
N ASP A 343 18.66 6.35 18.60
CA ASP A 343 18.13 7.62 19.06
C ASP A 343 17.41 8.38 17.94
N LEU A 344 16.11 8.61 18.11
CA LEU A 344 15.27 9.40 17.21
C LEU A 344 15.00 10.83 17.72
N SER A 345 15.63 11.25 18.81
CA SER A 345 15.42 12.57 19.44
C SER A 345 15.73 13.74 18.49
N GLN A 346 16.74 13.56 17.63
CA GLN A 346 17.16 14.56 16.64
C GLN A 346 16.18 14.71 15.47
N ALA A 347 15.29 13.75 15.23
CA ALA A 347 14.39 13.76 14.08
C ALA A 347 13.53 15.04 14.02
N LYS A 348 13.10 15.55 15.20
CA LYS A 348 12.35 16.81 15.29
C LYS A 348 13.19 18.00 14.86
N LYS A 349 14.44 18.10 15.34
CA LYS A 349 15.36 19.18 15.01
C LYS A 349 15.69 19.20 13.51
N ILE A 350 15.95 18.02 12.93
CA ILE A 350 16.21 17.85 11.50
C ILE A 350 15.01 18.32 10.68
N LYS A 351 13.80 17.91 11.08
CA LYS A 351 12.57 18.37 10.42
C LYS A 351 12.39 19.88 10.54
N GLU A 352 12.61 20.47 11.72
CA GLU A 352 12.45 21.92 11.93
C GLU A 352 13.48 22.73 11.13
N ALA A 353 14.71 22.24 11.01
CA ALA A 353 15.73 22.85 10.16
C ALA A 353 15.36 22.80 8.67
N GLN A 354 14.84 21.67 8.18
CA GLN A 354 14.51 21.52 6.76
C GLN A 354 13.16 22.16 6.38
N ALA A 355 12.14 22.05 7.24
CA ALA A 355 10.75 22.33 6.91
C ALA A 355 10.04 23.28 7.89
N GLY A 356 10.74 23.86 8.86
CA GLY A 356 10.15 24.75 9.84
C GLY A 356 9.18 24.06 10.80
N LYS A 357 8.40 24.85 11.52
CA LYS A 357 7.52 24.37 12.61
C LYS A 357 6.32 23.57 12.11
N SER A 358 5.75 23.89 10.95
CA SER A 358 4.57 23.22 10.38
C SER A 358 4.78 22.87 8.93
N MET A 359 4.25 21.72 8.50
CA MET A 359 4.23 21.26 7.11
C MET A 359 2.80 21.19 6.54
N MET A 360 1.82 21.73 7.28
CA MET A 360 0.41 21.65 6.87
C MET A 360 0.13 22.51 5.65
N GLY A 361 0.80 23.66 5.50
CA GLY A 361 0.67 24.50 4.30
C GLY A 361 1.10 23.76 3.04
N GLU A 362 2.26 23.10 3.06
CA GLU A 362 2.74 22.29 1.94
C GLU A 362 1.82 21.09 1.68
N PHE A 363 1.34 20.42 2.74
CA PHE A 363 0.42 19.30 2.60
C PHE A 363 -0.90 19.70 1.95
N LEU A 364 -1.52 20.80 2.39
CA LEU A 364 -2.76 21.31 1.79
C LEU A 364 -2.55 21.74 0.34
N THR A 365 -1.43 22.39 0.05
CA THR A 365 -1.04 22.75 -1.32
C THR A 365 -0.90 21.51 -2.21
N ASP A 366 -0.21 20.48 -1.71
CA ASP A 366 -0.01 19.24 -2.44
C ASP A 366 -1.35 18.49 -2.65
N LEU A 367 -2.26 18.49 -1.68
CA LEU A 367 -3.61 17.92 -1.81
C LEU A 367 -4.43 18.67 -2.85
N PHE A 368 -4.42 20.00 -2.81
CA PHE A 368 -5.11 20.84 -3.77
C PHE A 368 -4.69 20.48 -5.21
N PHE A 369 -3.40 20.53 -5.52
CA PHE A 369 -2.93 20.19 -6.87
C PHE A 369 -3.13 18.72 -7.25
N LYS A 370 -3.08 17.80 -6.27
CA LYS A 370 -3.34 16.37 -6.53
C LYS A 370 -4.77 16.14 -7.02
N TYR A 371 -5.75 16.77 -6.36
CA TYR A 371 -7.17 16.57 -6.59
C TYR A 371 -7.82 17.65 -7.46
N LEU A 372 -7.11 18.70 -7.86
CA LEU A 372 -7.64 19.84 -8.62
C LEU A 372 -8.56 19.43 -9.79
N PRO A 373 -8.15 18.57 -10.76
CA PRO A 373 -9.03 18.19 -11.86
C PRO A 373 -10.30 17.43 -11.41
N MET A 374 -10.19 16.64 -10.34
CA MET A 374 -11.30 15.87 -9.78
C MET A 374 -12.27 16.75 -9.01
N ILE A 375 -11.78 17.71 -8.22
CA ILE A 375 -12.61 18.67 -7.50
C ILE A 375 -13.43 19.48 -8.48
N VAL A 376 -12.78 20.00 -9.54
CA VAL A 376 -13.47 20.72 -10.62
C VAL A 376 -14.55 19.83 -11.22
N PHE A 377 -14.21 18.60 -11.63
CA PHE A 377 -15.19 17.66 -12.19
C PHE A 377 -16.39 17.38 -11.26
N ILE A 378 -16.15 17.16 -9.97
CA ILE A 378 -17.21 16.91 -8.99
C ILE A 378 -18.10 18.14 -8.82
N LEU A 379 -17.54 19.35 -8.80
CA LEU A 379 -18.32 20.59 -8.72
C LEU A 379 -19.24 20.74 -9.93
N PHE A 380 -18.74 20.48 -11.14
CA PHE A 380 -19.57 20.48 -12.36
C PHE A 380 -20.65 19.39 -12.34
N LEU A 381 -20.33 18.20 -11.82
CA LEU A 381 -21.30 17.13 -11.66
C LEU A 381 -22.41 17.51 -10.67
N LEU A 382 -22.05 18.04 -9.50
CA LEU A 382 -23.02 18.50 -8.49
C LEU A 382 -23.88 19.65 -9.02
N PHE A 383 -23.28 20.58 -9.74
CA PHE A 383 -23.99 21.67 -10.42
C PHE A 383 -25.02 21.12 -11.42
N THR A 384 -24.64 20.10 -12.19
CA THR A 384 -25.54 19.44 -13.16
C THR A 384 -26.66 18.68 -12.48
N ILE A 385 -26.38 18.00 -11.36
CA ILE A 385 -27.41 17.31 -10.56
C ILE A 385 -28.40 18.33 -9.98
N ALA A 386 -27.91 19.43 -9.40
CA ALA A 386 -28.75 20.49 -8.85
C ALA A 386 -29.64 21.11 -9.94
N TRP A 387 -29.08 21.35 -11.12
CA TRP A 387 -29.83 21.81 -12.28
C TRP A 387 -30.88 20.81 -12.74
N ALA A 388 -30.52 19.52 -12.90
CA ALA A 388 -31.46 18.49 -13.34
C ALA A 388 -32.63 18.35 -12.36
N VAL A 389 -32.35 18.39 -11.05
CA VAL A 389 -33.41 18.39 -10.02
C VAL A 389 -34.32 19.60 -10.18
N ALA A 390 -33.78 20.82 -10.29
CA ALA A 390 -34.58 22.04 -10.49
C ALA A 390 -35.43 21.97 -11.78
N PHE A 391 -34.85 21.48 -12.87
CA PHE A 391 -35.48 21.38 -14.18
C PHE A 391 -36.63 20.36 -14.20
N PHE A 392 -36.45 19.18 -13.58
CA PHE A 392 -37.45 18.10 -13.62
C PHE A 392 -38.49 18.13 -12.50
N THR A 393 -38.18 18.73 -11.34
CA THR A 393 -39.08 18.71 -10.17
C THR A 393 -39.94 19.96 -10.04
N ALA A 394 -39.78 20.95 -10.94
CA ALA A 394 -40.42 22.27 -10.87
C ALA A 394 -40.21 23.00 -9.53
N ILE A 395 -39.26 22.54 -8.71
CA ILE A 395 -38.81 23.25 -7.51
C ILE A 395 -38.06 24.48 -8.01
N THR A 396 -38.62 25.66 -7.75
CA THR A 396 -38.02 26.94 -8.16
C THR A 396 -36.76 27.20 -7.35
N LEU A 397 -35.63 26.72 -7.85
CA LEU A 397 -34.30 27.18 -7.47
C LEU A 397 -33.94 28.33 -8.44
N PRO A 398 -33.96 29.60 -8.00
CA PRO A 398 -33.86 30.77 -8.89
C PRO A 398 -32.60 30.79 -9.76
N LEU A 399 -31.51 30.17 -9.29
CA LEU A 399 -30.23 30.09 -9.99
C LEU A 399 -30.24 29.06 -11.14
N PHE A 400 -31.12 28.07 -11.10
CA PHE A 400 -31.05 26.87 -11.96
C PHE A 400 -32.26 26.70 -12.88
N SER A 401 -33.43 27.19 -12.49
CA SER A 401 -34.68 27.01 -13.25
C SER A 401 -34.72 27.76 -14.59
N SER A 402 -33.84 28.75 -14.79
CA SER A 402 -33.71 29.52 -16.02
C SER A 402 -32.68 28.96 -17.00
N ILE A 403 -31.92 27.93 -16.61
CA ILE A 403 -30.83 27.40 -17.45
C ILE A 403 -31.39 26.36 -18.43
N THR A 404 -31.24 26.61 -19.72
CA THR A 404 -31.67 25.71 -20.79
C THR A 404 -30.67 24.58 -21.06
N ILE A 405 -31.08 23.53 -21.77
CA ILE A 405 -30.21 22.42 -22.17
C ILE A 405 -28.98 22.92 -22.98
N PRO A 406 -29.11 23.80 -23.98
CA PRO A 406 -27.95 24.36 -24.67
C PRO A 406 -26.99 25.09 -23.72
N GLN A 407 -27.50 25.91 -22.78
CA GLN A 407 -26.66 26.59 -21.80
C GLN A 407 -25.90 25.61 -20.90
N MET A 408 -26.49 24.46 -20.56
CA MET A 408 -25.78 23.39 -19.84
C MET A 408 -24.66 22.74 -20.67
N LEU A 409 -24.87 22.55 -21.97
CA LEU A 409 -23.82 22.06 -22.87
C LEU A 409 -22.65 23.06 -22.92
N PHE A 410 -22.94 24.36 -22.97
CA PHE A 410 -21.93 25.41 -22.88
C PHE A 410 -21.13 25.38 -21.57
N VAL A 411 -21.82 25.23 -20.43
CA VAL A 411 -21.19 25.11 -19.10
C VAL A 411 -20.25 23.89 -19.05
N TRP A 412 -20.67 22.74 -19.58
CA TRP A 412 -19.80 21.55 -19.66
C TRP A 412 -18.64 21.74 -20.64
N GLY A 413 -18.84 22.45 -21.76
CA GLY A 413 -17.77 22.85 -22.67
C GLY A 413 -16.66 23.61 -21.93
N ILE A 414 -17.02 24.67 -21.21
CA ILE A 414 -16.09 25.41 -20.34
C ILE A 414 -15.50 24.50 -19.26
N GLY A 415 -16.32 23.67 -18.63
CA GLY A 415 -15.90 22.77 -17.55
C GLY A 415 -14.76 21.84 -17.98
N PHE A 416 -14.85 21.23 -19.16
CA PHE A 416 -13.79 20.38 -19.70
C PHE A 416 -12.50 21.17 -20.01
N TYR A 417 -12.60 22.43 -20.44
CA TYR A 417 -11.43 23.30 -20.57
C TYR A 417 -10.79 23.62 -19.21
N ILE A 418 -11.58 23.96 -18.19
CA ILE A 418 -11.06 24.20 -16.83
C ILE A 418 -10.40 22.94 -16.27
N ILE A 419 -10.99 21.76 -16.48
CA ILE A 419 -10.40 20.47 -16.11
C ILE A 419 -9.05 20.27 -16.83
N GLY A 420 -9.00 20.55 -18.14
CA GLY A 420 -7.78 20.49 -18.93
C GLY A 420 -6.68 21.42 -18.41
N PHE A 421 -6.99 22.69 -18.12
CA PHE A 421 -6.05 23.61 -17.48
C PHE A 421 -5.63 23.12 -16.08
N GLY A 422 -6.55 22.55 -15.30
CA GLY A 422 -6.24 21.92 -14.03
C GLY A 422 -5.22 20.79 -14.15
N PHE A 423 -5.29 19.98 -15.22
CA PHE A 423 -4.27 18.96 -15.52
C PHE A 423 -2.92 19.57 -15.90
N ILE A 424 -2.88 20.68 -16.65
CA ILE A 424 -1.63 21.39 -16.97
C ILE A 424 -0.95 21.88 -15.70
N ILE A 425 -1.69 22.59 -14.84
CA ILE A 425 -1.19 23.14 -13.57
C ILE A 425 -0.68 22.00 -12.68
N LYS A 426 -1.46 20.94 -12.52
CA LYS A 426 -1.06 19.73 -11.77
C LYS A 426 0.22 19.11 -12.33
N THR A 427 0.36 19.05 -13.65
CA THR A 427 1.54 18.47 -14.31
C THR A 427 2.78 19.34 -14.08
N GLY A 428 2.66 20.66 -14.20
CA GLY A 428 3.75 21.59 -13.90
C GLY A 428 4.21 21.51 -12.44
N PHE A 429 3.26 21.46 -11.50
CA PHE A 429 3.58 21.30 -10.08
C PHE A 429 4.25 19.96 -9.77
N LYS A 430 3.81 18.89 -10.43
CA LYS A 430 4.29 17.52 -10.21
C LYS A 430 5.64 17.24 -10.86
N TYR A 431 6.00 17.89 -11.97
CA TYR A 431 7.21 17.60 -12.76
C TYR A 431 8.09 18.84 -12.92
N ARG A 432 8.87 19.16 -11.88
CA ARG A 432 9.84 20.27 -11.86
C ARG A 432 11.05 19.97 -12.74
N SER A 433 11.68 21.01 -13.30
CA SER A 433 12.76 20.86 -14.29
C SER A 433 14.16 21.08 -13.73
N ASP A 434 14.30 21.44 -12.44
CA ASP A 434 15.58 21.86 -11.84
C ASP A 434 16.42 20.67 -11.37
N PHE A 435 16.97 19.89 -12.31
CA PHE A 435 17.69 18.66 -11.98
C PHE A 435 19.11 18.92 -11.47
N GLU A 436 19.39 18.52 -10.23
CA GLU A 436 20.73 18.58 -9.62
C GLU A 436 21.30 17.17 -9.35
N PRO A 437 22.63 16.98 -9.40
CA PRO A 437 23.26 15.78 -8.87
C PRO A 437 22.95 15.60 -7.38
N LYS A 438 22.47 14.41 -6.99
CA LYS A 438 22.16 14.05 -5.60
C LYS A 438 22.59 12.62 -5.31
N THR A 439 22.80 12.31 -4.04
CA THR A 439 22.99 10.94 -3.55
C THR A 439 21.65 10.34 -3.08
N VAL A 440 21.52 9.02 -3.09
CA VAL A 440 20.33 8.32 -2.55
C VAL A 440 20.08 8.71 -1.09
N LEU A 441 21.14 8.85 -0.29
CA LEU A 441 21.03 9.26 1.11
C LEU A 441 20.44 10.68 1.26
N GLU A 442 20.90 11.66 0.48
CA GLU A 442 20.33 13.02 0.49
C GLU A 442 18.85 13.04 0.12
N LEU A 443 18.44 12.16 -0.80
CA LEU A 443 17.05 12.03 -1.19
C LEU A 443 16.21 11.43 -0.05
N ILE A 444 16.68 10.35 0.59
CA ILE A 444 15.97 9.65 1.66
C ILE A 444 15.88 10.51 2.94
N THR A 445 16.90 11.30 3.25
CA THR A 445 16.94 12.16 4.45
C THR A 445 16.17 13.47 4.28
N ASN A 446 15.65 13.75 3.07
CA ASN A 446 14.82 14.92 2.84
C ASN A 446 13.41 14.72 3.42
N VAL A 447 12.98 15.65 4.28
CA VAL A 447 11.68 15.61 4.94
C VAL A 447 10.58 16.30 4.12
N LYS A 448 10.93 17.31 3.30
CA LYS A 448 9.97 18.10 2.51
C LYS A 448 9.39 17.38 1.30
N VAL A 449 10.00 16.28 0.88
CA VAL A 449 9.53 15.47 -0.25
C VAL A 449 8.14 14.89 0.02
N SER A 450 7.33 14.80 -1.03
CA SER A 450 6.02 14.16 -0.98
C SER A 450 5.74 13.33 -2.25
N PRO A 451 4.60 12.62 -2.31
CA PRO A 451 4.19 11.91 -3.52
C PRO A 451 3.90 12.86 -4.68
N VAL A 452 3.57 14.13 -4.39
CA VAL A 452 3.18 15.15 -5.36
C VAL A 452 4.38 16.07 -5.62
N ARG A 453 4.95 16.63 -4.56
CA ARG A 453 6.13 17.48 -4.55
C ARG A 453 7.39 16.63 -4.61
N CYS A 454 7.89 16.45 -5.83
CA CYS A 454 9.11 15.69 -6.08
C CYS A 454 10.37 16.52 -5.87
N ILE A 455 11.49 15.81 -5.72
CA ILE A 455 12.84 16.37 -5.86
C ILE A 455 13.40 15.93 -7.22
N PRO A 456 13.55 16.84 -8.20
CA PRO A 456 14.27 16.52 -9.44
C PRO A 456 15.74 16.22 -9.10
N ALA A 457 16.23 15.06 -9.51
CA ALA A 457 17.55 14.56 -9.16
C ALA A 457 18.22 13.83 -10.31
N ILE A 458 19.55 13.90 -10.32
CA ILE A 458 20.43 13.11 -11.17
C ILE A 458 21.24 12.20 -10.25
N ILE A 459 21.03 10.89 -10.36
CA ILE A 459 21.71 9.88 -9.54
C ILE A 459 22.57 8.99 -10.44
N GLU A 460 23.77 8.65 -10.00
CA GLU A 460 24.73 7.82 -10.72
C GLU A 460 25.09 6.58 -9.92
N GLY A 461 24.98 5.41 -10.53
CA GLY A 461 25.07 4.15 -9.82
C GLY A 461 24.87 2.96 -10.73
N GLN A 462 24.48 1.82 -10.16
CA GLN A 462 24.28 0.57 -10.88
C GLN A 462 22.85 0.08 -10.68
N ILE A 463 22.20 -0.37 -11.76
CA ILE A 463 20.94 -1.11 -11.63
C ILE A 463 21.31 -2.53 -11.22
N ILE A 464 21.01 -2.87 -9.98
CA ILE A 464 21.37 -4.19 -9.43
C ILE A 464 20.34 -5.25 -9.81
N GLY A 465 19.09 -4.86 -10.09
CA GLY A 465 18.05 -5.86 -10.30
C GLY A 465 16.62 -5.35 -10.42
N LYS A 466 15.65 -6.25 -10.35
CA LYS A 466 14.22 -5.93 -10.29
C LYS A 466 13.78 -5.64 -8.85
N GLY A 467 12.97 -4.59 -8.69
CA GLY A 467 12.38 -4.10 -7.45
C GLY A 467 11.47 -5.09 -6.73
N VAL A 468 10.97 -6.12 -7.41
CA VAL A 468 10.22 -7.21 -6.77
C VAL A 468 10.89 -8.52 -7.15
N PRO A 469 11.65 -9.15 -6.23
CA PRO A 469 12.32 -10.40 -6.53
C PRO A 469 11.31 -11.50 -6.77
N GLY A 470 11.56 -12.25 -7.84
CA GLY A 470 10.63 -13.29 -8.31
C GLY A 470 9.62 -12.81 -9.35
N TYR A 471 9.57 -11.51 -9.68
CA TYR A 471 8.57 -11.00 -10.61
C TYR A 471 9.16 -10.81 -12.02
N PHE A 472 8.86 -11.74 -12.95
CA PHE A 472 9.39 -11.68 -14.33
C PHE A 472 9.00 -10.39 -15.05
N ILE A 473 7.86 -9.80 -14.67
CA ILE A 473 7.29 -8.58 -15.23
C ILE A 473 7.26 -7.44 -14.18
N SER A 474 8.28 -7.34 -13.33
CA SER A 474 8.43 -6.14 -12.48
C SER A 474 8.65 -4.94 -13.37
N ASN A 475 7.91 -3.85 -13.09
CA ASN A 475 8.06 -2.52 -13.68
C ASN A 475 8.92 -1.59 -12.81
N ASP A 476 9.48 -2.13 -11.73
CA ASP A 476 10.31 -1.42 -10.77
C ASP A 476 11.70 -2.07 -10.82
N LEU A 477 12.77 -1.28 -10.94
CA LEU A 477 14.18 -1.72 -10.86
C LEU A 477 14.80 -1.22 -9.55
N TYR A 478 15.78 -1.93 -9.02
CA TYR A 478 16.63 -1.45 -7.94
C TYR A 478 17.85 -0.76 -8.51
N PHE A 479 18.10 0.45 -8.03
CA PHE A 479 19.30 1.20 -8.28
C PHE A 479 20.13 1.29 -7.00
N LYS A 480 21.45 1.13 -7.14
CA LYS A 480 22.45 1.23 -6.07
C LYS A 480 23.45 2.32 -6.39
N ASP A 481 23.62 3.27 -5.48
CA ASP A 481 24.77 4.17 -5.49
C ASP A 481 25.71 3.85 -4.31
N LYS A 482 26.64 4.76 -4.01
CA LYS A 482 27.57 4.63 -2.88
C LYS A 482 26.93 4.88 -1.51
N THR A 483 25.69 5.39 -1.48
CA THR A 483 25.00 5.92 -0.29
C THR A 483 23.67 5.23 0.06
N GLY A 484 23.05 4.51 -0.89
CA GLY A 484 22.05 3.49 -0.61
C GLY A 484 21.45 2.86 -1.85
N LEU A 485 20.32 2.18 -1.66
CA LEU A 485 19.48 1.72 -2.76
C LEU A 485 18.20 2.54 -2.88
N LEU A 486 17.68 2.61 -4.09
CA LEU A 486 16.43 3.29 -4.40
C LEU A 486 15.65 2.52 -5.47
N TYR A 487 14.33 2.48 -5.34
CA TYR A 487 13.47 1.98 -6.41
C TYR A 487 13.43 2.94 -7.58
N VAL A 488 13.48 2.39 -8.78
CA VAL A 488 13.38 3.12 -10.04
C VAL A 488 12.05 2.75 -10.66
N ASP A 489 11.14 3.73 -10.70
CA ASP A 489 9.86 3.63 -11.40
C ASP A 489 10.05 4.09 -12.84
N TYR A 490 10.03 3.14 -13.76
CA TYR A 490 10.14 3.38 -15.21
C TYR A 490 8.82 3.20 -15.95
N ARG A 491 7.69 3.12 -15.24
CA ARG A 491 6.37 3.01 -15.86
C ARG A 491 6.13 4.20 -16.77
N PHE A 492 5.57 3.96 -17.95
CA PHE A 492 5.02 4.94 -18.90
C PHE A 492 3.62 5.42 -18.48
N GLY A 493 2.91 4.67 -17.63
CA GLY A 493 1.61 5.05 -17.08
C GLY A 493 0.41 4.39 -17.77
N LEU A 494 0.64 3.66 -18.87
CA LEU A 494 -0.34 2.79 -19.51
C LEU A 494 0.06 1.34 -19.26
N GLY A 495 -0.73 0.60 -18.48
CA GLY A 495 -0.34 -0.72 -17.98
C GLY A 495 0.00 -1.78 -19.04
N ILE A 496 -0.48 -1.61 -20.28
CA ILE A 496 -0.12 -2.49 -21.40
C ILE A 496 1.21 -2.12 -22.05
N VAL A 497 1.54 -0.83 -22.13
CA VAL A 497 2.83 -0.34 -22.64
C VAL A 497 3.95 -0.66 -21.65
N ASP A 498 3.68 -0.47 -20.36
CA ASP A 498 4.59 -0.82 -19.27
C ASP A 498 4.99 -2.30 -19.31
N LEU A 499 4.03 -3.19 -19.63
CA LEU A 499 4.21 -4.64 -19.74
C LEU A 499 5.21 -5.01 -20.85
N PHE A 500 5.01 -4.52 -22.08
CA PHE A 500 5.91 -4.82 -23.20
C PHE A 500 7.30 -4.21 -22.97
N PHE A 501 7.37 -3.03 -22.35
CA PHE A 501 8.64 -2.38 -22.07
C PHE A 501 9.45 -3.13 -21.00
N ALA A 502 8.81 -3.58 -19.92
CA ALA A 502 9.47 -4.37 -18.87
C ALA A 502 10.01 -5.70 -19.38
N LEU A 503 9.28 -6.36 -20.28
CA LEU A 503 9.71 -7.62 -20.92
C LEU A 503 10.92 -7.42 -21.86
N ALA A 504 10.94 -6.34 -22.64
CA ALA A 504 11.92 -6.16 -23.71
C ALA A 504 13.20 -5.40 -23.32
N ARG A 505 13.14 -4.49 -22.34
CA ARG A 505 14.22 -3.51 -22.07
C ARG A 505 14.74 -3.52 -20.63
N ALA A 506 13.90 -3.77 -19.63
CA ALA A 506 14.33 -3.69 -18.22
C ALA A 506 15.44 -4.70 -17.88
N ASN A 507 15.36 -5.94 -18.40
CA ASN A 507 16.39 -6.96 -18.19
C ASN A 507 17.76 -6.55 -18.76
N LYS A 508 17.79 -5.74 -19.83
CA LYS A 508 19.04 -5.30 -20.47
C LYS A 508 19.80 -4.25 -19.66
N LEU A 509 19.12 -3.58 -18.73
CA LEU A 509 19.72 -2.56 -17.86
C LEU A 509 20.30 -3.16 -16.57
N ILE A 510 19.92 -4.38 -16.22
CA ILE A 510 20.38 -5.03 -15.00
C ILE A 510 21.89 -5.33 -15.09
N GLY A 511 22.62 -5.02 -14.04
CA GLY A 511 24.06 -5.11 -13.95
C GLY A 511 24.81 -3.92 -14.54
N GLN A 512 24.15 -3.00 -15.25
CA GLN A 512 24.81 -1.87 -15.89
C GLN A 512 24.94 -0.66 -14.95
N LYS A 513 26.06 0.05 -15.06
CA LYS A 513 26.19 1.40 -14.51
C LYS A 513 25.38 2.37 -15.36
N VAL A 514 24.56 3.18 -14.69
CA VAL A 514 23.64 4.12 -15.32
C VAL A 514 23.62 5.45 -14.59
N LYS A 515 23.31 6.49 -15.35
CA LYS A 515 22.93 7.81 -14.89
C LYS A 515 21.42 7.97 -15.05
N ILE A 516 20.71 8.14 -13.95
CA ILE A 516 19.26 8.30 -13.94
C ILE A 516 18.93 9.75 -13.65
N LYS A 517 18.27 10.40 -14.61
CA LYS A 517 17.62 11.69 -14.45
C LYS A 517 16.14 11.45 -14.17
N GLY A 518 15.62 11.97 -13.06
CA GLY A 518 14.24 11.71 -12.69
C GLY A 518 13.74 12.52 -11.50
N TRP A 519 12.54 12.18 -11.05
CA TRP A 519 11.84 12.84 -9.96
C TRP A 519 11.73 11.91 -8.77
N TYR A 520 12.51 12.16 -7.73
CA TYR A 520 12.39 11.45 -6.47
C TYR A 520 11.09 11.82 -5.77
N ARG A 521 10.34 10.79 -5.34
CA ARG A 521 9.07 10.91 -4.64
C ARG A 521 9.08 9.99 -3.42
N ARG A 522 8.41 10.44 -2.37
CA ARG A 522 8.30 9.68 -1.13
C ARG A 522 6.84 9.41 -0.78
N GLY A 523 6.49 8.13 -0.75
CA GLY A 523 5.35 7.59 -0.01
C GLY A 523 5.87 6.53 0.97
N PRO A 524 5.05 5.55 1.38
CA PRO A 524 5.53 4.40 2.15
C PRO A 524 6.70 3.68 1.47
N ASN A 525 6.65 3.62 0.13
CA ASN A 525 7.72 3.10 -0.72
C ASN A 525 8.33 4.28 -1.49
N PRO A 526 9.58 4.69 -1.21
CA PRO A 526 10.24 5.75 -1.95
C PRO A 526 10.72 5.24 -3.29
N TYR A 527 10.68 6.10 -4.30
CA TYR A 527 11.17 5.76 -5.62
C TYR A 527 11.61 7.01 -6.38
N ILE A 528 12.51 6.82 -7.32
CA ILE A 528 12.79 7.80 -8.38
C ILE A 528 11.96 7.45 -9.60
N GLN A 529 11.09 8.37 -9.99
CA GLN A 529 10.37 8.27 -11.26
C GLN A 529 11.28 8.71 -12.38
N VAL A 530 11.59 7.81 -13.30
CA VAL A 530 12.52 8.04 -14.41
C VAL A 530 11.96 9.07 -15.38
N ASP A 531 12.79 10.04 -15.74
CA ASP A 531 12.65 10.83 -16.97
C ASP A 531 13.55 10.24 -18.06
N THR A 532 14.84 10.06 -17.74
CA THR A 532 15.84 9.52 -18.66
C THR A 532 16.79 8.58 -17.91
N ILE A 533 17.13 7.44 -18.51
CA ILE A 533 18.26 6.58 -18.10
C ILE A 533 19.32 6.64 -19.21
N GLU A 534 20.56 6.95 -18.84
CA GLU A 534 21.72 6.93 -19.73
C GLU A 534 22.69 5.85 -19.27
N THR A 535 23.04 4.92 -20.15
CA THR A 535 24.04 3.88 -19.88
C THR A 535 25.43 4.41 -20.20
N VAL A 536 26.47 3.83 -19.58
CA VAL A 536 27.88 4.14 -19.91
C VAL A 536 28.20 3.90 -21.39
N SER A 537 27.49 2.97 -22.04
CA SER A 537 27.57 2.70 -23.48
C SER A 537 26.89 3.75 -24.38
N GLY A 538 26.42 4.87 -23.82
CA GLY A 538 25.78 5.98 -24.56
C GLY A 538 24.33 5.72 -24.97
N ARG A 539 23.71 4.60 -24.56
CA ARG A 539 22.30 4.34 -24.86
C ARG A 539 21.42 5.13 -23.92
N ARG A 540 20.44 5.82 -24.49
CA ARG A 540 19.49 6.67 -23.76
C ARG A 540 18.08 6.09 -23.82
N PHE A 541 17.47 5.88 -22.65
CA PHE A 541 16.09 5.43 -22.50
C PHE A 541 15.26 6.55 -21.89
N ARG A 542 14.29 7.07 -22.64
CA ARG A 542 13.39 8.13 -22.16
C ARG A 542 12.05 7.55 -21.74
N ASN A 543 11.49 8.13 -20.69
CA ASN A 543 10.16 7.84 -20.20
C ASN A 543 9.21 8.99 -20.57
N TYR A 544 7.98 8.66 -20.98
CA TYR A 544 7.02 9.63 -21.50
C TYR A 544 5.78 9.82 -20.61
N VAL A 545 5.81 9.45 -19.33
CA VAL A 545 4.67 9.64 -18.40
C VAL A 545 4.18 11.08 -18.37
N LYS A 546 5.10 12.05 -18.33
CA LYS A 546 4.76 13.48 -18.36
C LYS A 546 4.02 13.85 -19.64
N HIS A 547 4.31 13.18 -20.76
CA HIS A 547 3.63 13.42 -22.03
C HIS A 547 2.21 12.83 -22.05
N MET A 548 1.99 11.71 -21.35
CA MET A 548 0.64 11.13 -21.21
C MET A 548 -0.34 12.06 -20.50
N THR A 549 0.12 12.85 -19.52
CA THR A 549 -0.76 13.85 -18.88
C THR A 549 -1.19 14.94 -19.87
N TYR A 550 -0.35 15.30 -20.84
CA TYR A 550 -0.75 16.24 -21.90
C TYR A 550 -1.72 15.63 -22.90
N ILE A 551 -1.67 14.32 -23.16
CA ILE A 551 -2.70 13.64 -23.98
C ILE A 551 -4.08 13.75 -23.33
N LEU A 552 -4.15 13.55 -22.00
CA LEU A 552 -5.41 13.73 -21.26
C LEU A 552 -5.93 15.18 -21.35
N VAL A 553 -5.03 16.17 -21.31
CA VAL A 553 -5.38 17.58 -21.51
C VAL A 553 -6.00 17.79 -22.89
N VAL A 554 -5.35 17.28 -23.95
CA VAL A 554 -5.87 17.37 -25.33
C VAL A 554 -7.24 16.70 -25.44
N LEU A 555 -7.42 15.53 -24.84
CA LEU A 555 -8.70 14.83 -24.83
C LEU A 555 -9.80 15.62 -24.10
N CYS A 556 -9.48 16.25 -22.97
CA CYS A 556 -10.42 17.16 -22.31
C CYS A 556 -10.81 18.34 -23.21
N PHE A 557 -9.86 18.96 -23.92
CA PHE A 557 -10.16 20.05 -24.85
C PHE A 557 -10.99 19.60 -26.05
N ILE A 558 -10.71 18.41 -26.62
CA ILE A 558 -11.53 17.83 -27.71
C ILE A 558 -12.96 17.60 -27.23
N ILE A 559 -13.14 17.02 -26.03
CA ILE A 559 -14.49 16.84 -25.46
C ILE A 559 -15.16 18.19 -25.28
N GLY A 560 -14.46 19.19 -24.74
CA GLY A 560 -14.97 20.56 -24.63
C GLY A 560 -15.44 21.15 -25.96
N LEU A 561 -14.67 20.96 -27.03
CA LEU A 561 -15.02 21.38 -28.39
C LEU A 561 -16.29 20.67 -28.90
N VAL A 562 -16.44 19.37 -28.63
CA VAL A 562 -17.66 18.63 -28.98
C VAL A 562 -18.88 19.19 -28.26
N PHE A 563 -18.76 19.52 -26.98
CA PHE A 563 -19.84 20.20 -26.24
C PHE A 563 -20.17 21.58 -26.81
N PHE A 564 -19.17 22.37 -27.20
CA PHE A 564 -19.40 23.65 -27.86
C PHE A 564 -20.05 23.51 -29.24
N TYR A 565 -19.70 22.48 -30.01
CA TYR A 565 -20.34 22.18 -31.28
C TYR A 565 -21.83 21.88 -31.09
N PHE A 566 -22.16 20.97 -30.15
CA PHE A 566 -23.57 20.67 -29.86
C PHE A 566 -24.34 21.86 -29.33
N TRP A 567 -23.70 22.72 -28.53
CA TRP A 567 -24.29 23.98 -28.07
C TRP A 567 -24.59 24.94 -29.23
N PHE A 568 -23.70 25.06 -30.22
CA PHE A 568 -23.90 25.95 -31.37
C PHE A 568 -24.99 25.44 -32.32
N THR A 569 -25.20 24.12 -32.37
CA THR A 569 -26.21 23.48 -33.24
C THR A 569 -27.59 23.29 -32.59
N ALA A 570 -27.72 23.53 -31.28
CA ALA A 570 -28.95 23.35 -30.50
C ALA A 570 -29.60 24.68 -30.17
#